data_AF-A0A6A8AMH7-F1
#
_entry.id   AF-A0A6A8AMH7-F1
#
_cell.length_a   1.000
_cell.length_b   1.000
_cell.length_c   1.000
_cell.angle_alpha   90.00
_cell.angle_beta   90.00
_cell.angle_gamma   90.00
#
_symmetry.space_group_name_H-M   'P 1'
#
loop_
_entity.id
_entity.type
_entity.pdbx_description
1 polymer ?
#
loop_
_entity_poly.entity_id
_entity_poly.type
_entity_poly.pdbx_seq_one_letter_code
_entity_poly.pdbx_strand_id
1 'polypeptide(L)'
;MNAVQGLAGLVFVIIFILIGIEAIHRTHAAMLGAFLFVFIGAITPDDLLHFIDLEILAVILGLFLLVRGAERSGLFQLLAVQIMRNSGSPTMFAVILLSFTVILAVFVSNIGAMLIMVSITITMARSLKIKPQTLLIF
;
A
#
# COMPACT_ATOMS: atom_id res chain seq x y z
N MET A 1 -34.74 10.20 -9.17
CA MET A 1 -33.68 9.17 -9.07
C MET A 1 -34.08 8.05 -10.01
N ASN A 2 -33.32 7.81 -11.07
CA ASN A 2 -33.68 6.81 -12.08
C ASN A 2 -33.47 5.40 -11.49
N ALA A 3 -34.30 4.42 -11.86
CA ALA A 3 -34.19 3.05 -11.33
C ALA A 3 -32.79 2.46 -11.49
N VAL A 4 -32.13 2.77 -12.62
CA VAL A 4 -30.73 2.39 -12.91
C VAL A 4 -29.74 2.99 -11.91
N GLN A 5 -29.92 4.25 -11.50
CA GLN A 5 -29.05 4.91 -10.52
C GLN A 5 -29.20 4.27 -9.13
N GLY A 6 -30.42 3.88 -8.75
CA GLY A 6 -30.66 3.17 -7.49
C GLY A 6 -30.00 1.78 -7.48
N LEU A 7 -30.10 1.04 -8.59
CA LEU A 7 -29.47 -0.26 -8.74
C LEU A 7 -27.93 -0.15 -8.74
N ALA A 8 -27.39 0.86 -9.42
CA ALA A 8 -25.96 1.17 -9.40
C ALA A 8 -25.45 1.46 -7.98
N GLY A 9 -26.20 2.24 -7.20
CA GLY A 9 -25.88 2.48 -5.78
C GLY A 9 -25.87 1.21 -4.95
N LEU A 10 -26.84 0.31 -5.16
CA LEU A 10 -26.88 -0.99 -4.48
C LEU A 10 -25.66 -1.85 -4.84
N VAL A 11 -25.33 -1.94 -6.13
CA VAL A 11 -24.15 -2.68 -6.62
C VAL A 11 -22.88 -2.11 -5.99
N PHE A 12 -22.73 -0.78 -5.95
CA PHE A 12 -21.58 -0.13 -5.31
C PHE A 12 -21.42 -0.55 -3.84
N VAL A 13 -22.50 -0.48 -3.06
CA VAL A 13 -22.47 -0.86 -1.63
C VAL A 13 -22.13 -2.33 -1.46
N ILE A 14 -22.70 -3.23 -2.26
CA ILE A 14 -22.40 -4.67 -2.20
C ILE A 14 -20.93 -4.93 -2.50
N ILE A 15 -20.39 -4.35 -3.57
CA ILE A 15 -18.98 -4.52 -3.94
C ILE A 15 -18.06 -3.95 -2.86
N PHE A 16 -18.41 -2.79 -2.28
CA PHE A 16 -17.64 -2.19 -1.20
C PHE A 16 -17.64 -3.07 0.06
N ILE A 17 -18.77 -3.67 0.42
CA ILE A 17 -18.86 -4.64 1.51
C ILE A 17 -18.01 -5.87 1.20
N LEU A 18 -18.10 -6.44 0.00
CA LEU A 18 -17.30 -7.61 -0.42
C LEU A 18 -15.79 -7.35 -0.31
N ILE A 19 -15.35 -6.14 -0.67
CA ILE A 19 -13.96 -5.70 -0.50
C ILE A 19 -13.63 -5.57 1.00
N GLY A 20 -14.50 -4.94 1.79
CA GLY A 20 -14.27 -4.67 3.21
C GLY A 20 -14.22 -5.93 4.08
N ILE A 21 -15.05 -6.93 3.79
CA ILE A 21 -15.03 -8.23 4.49
C ILE A 21 -13.98 -9.20 3.93
N GLU A 22 -13.27 -8.80 2.87
CA GLU A 22 -12.28 -9.60 2.15
C GLU A 22 -12.78 -11.00 1.72
N ALA A 23 -14.09 -11.15 1.47
CA ALA A 23 -14.69 -12.45 1.10
C ALA A 23 -14.16 -12.98 -0.24
N ILE A 24 -13.78 -12.06 -1.13
CA ILE A 24 -13.08 -12.35 -2.39
C ILE A 24 -11.93 -11.36 -2.55
N HIS A 25 -10.93 -11.74 -3.35
CA HIS A 25 -9.79 -10.86 -3.61
C HIS A 25 -10.28 -9.54 -4.23
N ARG A 26 -9.84 -8.42 -3.65
CA ARG A 26 -10.28 -7.04 -3.99
C ARG A 26 -10.32 -6.74 -5.49
N THR A 27 -9.35 -7.26 -6.26
CA THR A 27 -9.31 -7.13 -7.72
C THR A 27 -10.51 -7.80 -8.41
N HIS A 28 -10.87 -9.02 -7.99
CA HIS A 28 -12.01 -9.74 -8.56
C HIS A 28 -13.33 -9.03 -8.20
N ALA A 29 -13.45 -8.51 -6.97
CA ALA A 29 -14.59 -7.68 -6.58
C ALA A 29 -14.72 -6.43 -7.45
N ALA A 30 -13.62 -5.69 -7.65
CA ALA A 30 -13.62 -4.50 -8.50
C ALA A 30 -14.01 -4.81 -9.95
N MET A 31 -13.46 -5.89 -10.53
CA MET A 31 -13.81 -6.32 -11.88
C MET A 31 -15.28 -6.72 -12.01
N LEU A 32 -15.82 -7.43 -11.01
CA LEU A 32 -17.24 -7.79 -10.96
C LEU A 32 -18.12 -6.53 -10.89
N GLY A 33 -17.74 -5.55 -10.08
CA GLY A 33 -18.45 -4.27 -10.00
C GLY A 33 -18.47 -3.52 -11.33
N ALA A 34 -17.33 -3.43 -12.00
CA ALA A 34 -17.22 -2.82 -13.33
C ALA A 34 -18.11 -3.54 -14.36
N PHE A 35 -18.08 -4.88 -14.38
CA PHE A 35 -18.95 -5.68 -15.24
C PHE A 35 -20.45 -5.41 -14.97
N LEU A 36 -20.85 -5.39 -13.69
CA LEU A 36 -22.24 -5.15 -13.30
C LEU A 36 -22.71 -3.75 -13.67
N PHE A 37 -21.87 -2.72 -13.53
CA PHE A 37 -22.23 -1.35 -13.94
C PHE A 37 -22.50 -1.23 -15.44
N VAL A 38 -21.73 -1.94 -16.27
CA VAL A 38 -21.97 -2.00 -17.72
C VAL A 38 -23.24 -2.79 -18.02
N PHE A 39 -23.41 -3.94 -17.37
CA PHE A 39 -24.54 -4.84 -17.60
C PHE A 39 -25.89 -4.19 -17.29
N ILE A 40 -25.97 -3.37 -16.24
CA ILE A 40 -27.20 -2.63 -15.88
C ILE A 40 -27.37 -1.33 -16.67
N GLY A 41 -26.44 -1.00 -17.58
CA GLY A 41 -26.45 0.23 -18.37
C GLY A 41 -26.20 1.50 -17.57
N ALA A 42 -25.53 1.40 -16.41
CA ALA A 42 -25.15 2.56 -15.61
C ALA A 42 -23.96 3.32 -16.22
N ILE A 43 -23.09 2.62 -16.94
CA ILE A 43 -21.97 3.16 -17.72
C ILE A 43 -21.89 2.44 -19.07
N THR A 44 -21.36 3.10 -20.10
CA THR A 44 -21.11 2.44 -21.38
C THR A 44 -19.74 1.75 -21.37
N PRO A 45 -19.50 0.73 -22.22
CA PRO A 45 -18.19 0.09 -22.34
C PRO A 45 -17.08 1.08 -22.72
N ASP A 46 -17.39 2.09 -23.53
CA ASP A 46 -16.44 3.13 -23.95
C ASP A 46 -16.02 4.04 -22.78
N ASP A 47 -16.90 4.22 -21.78
CA ASP A 47 -16.59 5.00 -20.59
C ASP A 47 -15.61 4.29 -19.65
N LEU A 48 -15.51 2.95 -19.69
CA LEU A 48 -14.65 2.18 -18.77
C LEU A 48 -13.19 2.64 -18.78
N LEU A 49 -12.64 2.91 -19.97
CA LEU A 49 -11.26 3.35 -20.13
C LEU A 49 -11.05 4.76 -19.56
N HIS A 50 -12.08 5.60 -19.57
CA HIS A 50 -12.02 6.95 -19.00
C HIS A 50 -12.00 6.93 -17.47
N PHE A 51 -12.49 5.88 -16.83
CA PHE A 51 -12.40 5.69 -15.38
C PHE A 51 -11.03 5.16 -14.92
N ILE A 52 -10.15 4.76 -15.83
CA ILE A 52 -8.79 4.31 -15.52
C ILE A 52 -7.84 5.50 -15.60
N ASP A 53 -7.36 5.95 -14.45
CA ASP A 53 -6.34 6.99 -14.37
C ASP A 53 -4.93 6.39 -14.61
N LEU A 54 -4.48 6.48 -15.86
CA LEU A 54 -3.16 5.98 -16.27
C LEU A 54 -2.01 6.80 -15.65
N GLU A 55 -2.23 8.07 -15.33
CA GLU A 55 -1.22 8.92 -14.70
C GLU A 55 -0.96 8.42 -13.27
N ILE A 56 -2.02 8.17 -12.50
CA ILE A 56 -1.91 7.59 -11.15
C ILE A 56 -1.26 6.20 -11.22
N LEU A 57 -1.65 5.35 -12.16
CA LEU A 57 -1.04 4.02 -12.33
C LEU A 57 0.46 4.11 -12.66
N ALA A 58 0.85 5.03 -13.55
CA ALA A 58 2.25 5.25 -13.91
C ALA A 58 3.07 5.77 -12.71
N VAL A 59 2.51 6.69 -11.91
CA VAL A 59 3.13 7.19 -10.68
C VAL A 59 3.33 6.08 -9.67
N ILE A 60 2.31 5.25 -9.42
CA ILE A 60 2.41 4.11 -8.49
C ILE A 60 3.47 3.13 -8.96
N LEU A 61 3.47 2.75 -10.24
CA LEU A 61 4.46 1.85 -10.83
C LEU A 61 5.89 2.42 -10.71
N GLY A 62 6.08 3.68 -11.10
CA GLY A 62 7.37 4.36 -11.03
C GLY A 62 7.91 4.39 -9.60
N LEU A 63 7.05 4.67 -8.63
CA LEU A 63 7.43 4.64 -7.23
C LEU A 63 7.86 3.24 -6.76
N PHE A 64 7.12 2.18 -7.14
CA PHE A 64 7.52 0.80 -6.82
C PHE A 64 8.90 0.47 -7.39
N LEU A 65 9.19 0.89 -8.63
CA LEU A 65 10.51 0.71 -9.24
C LEU A 65 11.60 1.44 -8.47
N LEU A 66 11.36 2.68 -8.05
CA LEU A 66 12.31 3.46 -7.23
C LEU A 66 12.58 2.79 -5.89
N VAL A 67 11.54 2.36 -5.17
CA VAL A 67 11.66 1.67 -3.88
C VAL A 67 12.46 0.37 -4.02
N ARG A 68 12.15 -0.44 -5.04
CA ARG A 68 12.87 -1.69 -5.33
C ARG A 68 14.33 -1.44 -5.73
N GLY A 69 14.60 -0.38 -6.48
CA GLY A 69 15.96 0.03 -6.84
C GLY A 69 16.78 0.42 -5.60
N ALA A 70 16.20 1.22 -4.72
CA ALA A 70 16.81 1.62 -3.45
C ALA A 70 17.01 0.44 -2.48
N GLU A 71 16.10 -0.55 -2.49
CA GLU A 71 16.25 -1.78 -1.72
C GLU A 71 17.47 -2.59 -2.20
N ARG A 72 17.61 -2.74 -3.53
CA ARG A 72 18.71 -3.48 -4.16
C ARG A 72 20.07 -2.81 -4.01
N SER A 73 20.13 -1.48 -3.91
CA SER A 73 21.39 -0.74 -3.75
C SER A 73 21.99 -0.87 -2.35
N GLY A 74 21.27 -1.45 -1.39
CA GLY A 74 21.73 -1.54 0.00
C GLY A 74 21.41 -0.30 0.83
N LEU A 75 20.70 0.69 0.27
CA LEU A 75 20.43 1.97 0.93
C LEU A 75 19.74 1.78 2.28
N PHE A 76 18.71 0.93 2.32
CA PHE A 76 17.93 0.72 3.54
C PHE A 76 18.72 -0.01 4.64
N GLN A 77 19.64 -0.91 4.26
CA GLN A 77 20.54 -1.58 5.20
C GLN A 77 21.53 -0.59 5.80
N LEU A 78 22.08 0.33 5.00
CA LEU A 78 22.95 1.41 5.49
C LEU A 78 22.20 2.32 6.47
N LEU A 79 20.97 2.72 6.14
CA LEU A 79 20.14 3.53 7.01
C LEU A 79 19.81 2.80 8.33
N ALA A 80 19.50 1.51 8.27
CA ALA A 80 19.26 0.69 9.45
C ALA A 80 20.46 0.68 10.40
N VAL A 81 21.68 0.50 9.87
CA VAL A 81 22.92 0.52 10.66
C VAL A 81 23.15 1.90 11.28
N GLN A 82 22.90 2.98 10.53
CA GLN A 82 23.06 4.34 11.01
C GLN A 82 22.08 4.66 12.16
N ILE A 83 20.82 4.25 12.01
CA ILE A 83 19.79 4.40 13.04
C ILE A 83 20.19 3.61 14.29
N MET A 84 20.63 2.35 14.14
CA MET A 84 21.11 1.52 15.25
C MET A 84 22.25 2.18 16.02
N ARG A 85 23.25 2.70 15.32
CA ARG A 85 24.43 3.32 15.93
C ARG A 85 24.09 4.57 16.73
N ASN A 86 23.08 5.32 16.30
CA ASN A 86 22.64 6.55 16.96
C ASN A 86 21.62 6.30 18.09
N SER A 87 21.11 5.08 18.20
CA SER A 87 20.07 4.74 19.17
C SER A 87 20.70 4.15 20.44
N GLY A 88 20.76 4.94 21.52
CA GLY A 88 21.28 4.48 22.82
C GLY A 88 20.31 3.62 23.63
N SER A 89 19.03 3.58 23.25
CA SER A 89 17.99 2.79 23.94
C SER A 89 16.93 2.27 22.95
N PRO A 90 16.18 1.20 23.30
CA PRO A 90 15.08 0.70 22.49
C PRO A 90 13.98 1.74 22.21
N THR A 91 13.74 2.67 23.15
CA THR A 91 12.75 3.73 22.99
C THR A 91 13.22 4.81 22.03
N MET A 92 14.48 5.26 22.15
CA MET A 92 15.07 6.22 21.23
C MET A 92 15.13 5.65 19.82
N PHE A 93 15.43 4.36 19.71
CA PHE A 93 15.37 3.64 18.45
C PHE A 93 13.98 3.69 17.81
N ALA A 94 12.93 3.33 18.56
CA ALA A 94 11.56 3.35 18.05
C ALA A 94 11.14 4.74 17.59
N VAL A 95 11.53 5.80 18.31
CA VAL A 95 11.26 7.19 17.92
C VAL A 95 11.97 7.54 16.62
N ILE A 96 13.26 7.26 16.48
CA ILE A 96 14.01 7.54 15.24
C ILE A 96 13.39 6.78 14.06
N LEU A 97 13.05 5.51 14.26
CA LEU A 97 12.44 4.67 13.25
C LEU A 97 11.09 5.23 12.80
N LEU A 98 10.21 5.60 13.74
CA LEU A 98 8.89 6.17 13.44
C LEU A 98 9.01 7.54 12.76
N SER A 99 9.89 8.42 13.24
CA SER A 99 10.15 9.71 12.60
C SER A 99 10.66 9.54 11.18
N PHE A 100 11.54 8.57 10.95
CA PHE A 100 12.02 8.25 9.62
C PHE A 100 10.89 7.73 8.72
N THR A 101 10.02 6.84 9.21
CA THR A 101 8.82 6.38 8.49
C THR A 101 7.93 7.54 8.08
N VAL A 102 7.67 8.48 8.99
CA VAL A 102 6.80 9.64 8.73
C VAL A 102 7.40 10.51 7.62
N ILE A 103 8.70 10.80 7.69
CA ILE A 103 9.40 11.57 6.65
C ILE A 103 9.34 10.82 5.31
N LEU A 104 9.60 9.52 5.33
CA LEU A 104 9.60 8.68 4.13
C LEU A 104 8.20 8.60 3.48
N ALA A 105 7.14 8.52 4.29
CA ALA A 105 5.75 8.45 3.82
C ALA A 105 5.28 9.73 3.09
N VAL A 106 5.99 10.85 3.24
CA VAL A 106 5.75 12.06 2.44
C VAL A 106 6.20 11.88 0.98
N PHE A 107 7.27 11.10 0.76
CA PHE A 107 7.88 10.91 -0.56
C PHE A 107 7.47 9.59 -1.22
N VAL A 108 7.05 8.61 -0.41
CA VAL A 108 6.77 7.25 -0.83
C VAL A 108 5.35 6.88 -0.42
N SER A 109 4.61 6.25 -1.32
CA SER A 109 3.33 5.60 -1.05
C SER A 109 3.40 4.70 0.19
N ASN A 110 2.26 4.54 0.86
CA ASN A 110 2.15 3.72 2.06
C ASN A 110 2.68 2.30 1.88
N ILE A 111 2.46 1.67 0.72
CA ILE A 111 2.98 0.32 0.43
C ILE A 111 4.50 0.36 0.29
N GLY A 112 5.06 1.34 -0.42
CA GLY A 112 6.50 1.49 -0.55
C GLY A 112 7.18 1.75 0.79
N ALA A 113 6.64 2.66 1.60
CA ALA A 113 7.12 2.94 2.95
C ALA A 113 7.08 1.67 3.82
N MET A 114 5.97 0.93 3.80
CA MET A 114 5.83 -0.35 4.52
C MET A 114 6.91 -1.36 4.13
N LEU A 115 7.18 -1.57 2.83
CA LEU A 115 8.22 -2.49 2.36
C LEU A 115 9.62 -2.10 2.83
N ILE A 116 9.91 -0.80 2.84
CA ILE A 116 11.17 -0.25 3.35
C ILE A 116 11.30 -0.52 4.85
N MET A 117 10.25 -0.23 5.62
CA MET A 117 10.22 -0.43 7.06
C MET A 117 10.35 -1.90 7.45
N VAL A 118 9.70 -2.81 6.72
CA VAL A 118 9.86 -4.25 6.90
C VAL A 118 11.32 -4.66 6.70
N SER A 119 11.97 -4.17 5.64
CA SER A 119 13.36 -4.50 5.32
C SER A 119 14.34 -3.99 6.39
N ILE A 120 14.15 -2.76 6.86
CA ILE A 120 14.93 -2.17 7.96
C ILE A 120 14.71 -2.98 9.24
N THR A 121 13.45 -3.23 9.60
CA THR A 121 13.08 -3.94 10.83
C THR A 121 13.63 -5.36 10.86
N ILE A 122 13.56 -6.11 9.75
CA ILE A 122 14.13 -7.47 9.65
C ILE A 122 15.65 -7.43 9.81
N THR A 123 16.33 -6.51 9.13
CA THR A 123 17.79 -6.35 9.22
C THR A 123 18.21 -6.11 10.67
N MET A 124 17.46 -5.26 11.37
CA MET A 124 17.71 -4.92 12.76
C MET A 124 17.41 -6.05 13.74
N ALA A 125 16.28 -6.72 13.58
CA ALA A 125 15.92 -7.87 14.41
C ALA A 125 17.01 -8.95 14.35
N ARG A 126 17.59 -9.19 13.17
CA ARG A 126 18.75 -10.08 13.00
C ARG A 126 19.97 -9.59 13.77
N SER A 127 20.32 -8.30 13.67
CA SER A 127 21.46 -7.72 14.40
C SER A 127 21.30 -7.79 15.92
N LEU A 128 20.08 -7.62 16.43
CA LEU A 128 19.76 -7.70 17.86
C LEU A 128 19.47 -9.13 18.35
N LYS A 129 19.46 -10.13 17.44
CA LYS A 129 19.06 -11.53 17.72
C LYS A 129 17.66 -11.66 18.32
N ILE A 130 16.74 -10.78 17.95
CA ILE A 130 15.33 -10.80 18.36
C ILE A 130 14.48 -11.32 17.20
N LYS A 131 13.34 -11.95 17.49
CA LYS A 131 12.38 -12.36 16.45
C LYS A 131 11.86 -11.11 15.71
N PRO A 132 11.92 -11.05 14.37
CA PRO A 132 11.45 -9.89 13.60
C PRO A 132 9.97 -9.54 13.86
N GLN A 133 9.16 -10.56 14.11
CA GLN A 133 7.74 -10.44 14.44
C GLN A 133 7.47 -9.56 15.67
N THR A 134 8.43 -9.47 16.60
CA THR A 134 8.30 -8.64 17.81
C THR A 134 8.49 -7.15 17.53
N LEU A 135 9.18 -6.81 16.44
CA LEU A 135 9.44 -5.43 16.02
C LEU A 135 8.54 -4.98 14.86
N LEU A 136 7.90 -5.91 14.15
CA LEU A 136 6.93 -5.59 13.10
C LEU A 136 5.62 -5.12 13.75
N ILE A 137 5.43 -3.80 13.78
CA ILE A 137 4.22 -3.13 14.30
C ILE A 137 3.41 -2.45 13.18
N PHE A 138 3.77 -2.71 11.93
CA PHE A 138 3.20 -2.09 10.72
C PHE A 138 2.25 -3.05 10.00
#